data_AF-A0A2D7VPH5-F1
#
_entry.id   AF-A0A2D7VPH5-F1
#
_cell.length_a   1.000
_cell.length_b   1.000
_cell.length_c   1.000
_cell.angle_alpha   90.00
_cell.angle_beta   90.00
_cell.angle_gamma   90.00
#
_symmetry.space_group_name_H-M   'P 1'
#
loop_
_entity.id
_entity.type
_entity.pdbx_description
1 polymer ?
#
loop_
_entity_poly.entity_id
_entity_poly.type
_entity_poly.pdbx_seq_one_letter_code
_entity_poly.pdbx_strand_id
1 'polypeptide(L)' 'GDASNTVDIPDDAAGGIWGGLLPAYTLLDVNASYTVNKNMKVFGAIKNLTDKRYITGMRQGIYVGPERSFEIGVNYRF' A
#
# COMPACT_ATOMS: atom_id res chain seq x y z
N GLY A 1 9.77 1.83 -13.53
CA GLY A 1 9.64 0.38 -13.47
C GLY A 1 9.31 -0.09 -14.86
N ASP A 2 10.13 -1.00 -15.37
CA ASP A 2 9.85 -1.74 -16.59
C ASP A 2 8.62 -2.66 -16.38
N ALA A 3 7.72 -2.72 -17.35
CA ALA A 3 6.52 -3.56 -17.31
C ALA A 3 6.80 -5.04 -17.60
N SER A 4 8.00 -5.37 -18.09
CA SER A 4 8.43 -6.73 -18.40
C SER A 4 8.59 -7.61 -17.14
N ASN A 5 8.80 -6.99 -15.96
CA ASN A 5 8.99 -7.64 -14.66
C ASN A 5 9.98 -8.83 -14.69
N THR A 6 11.09 -8.68 -15.39
CA THR A 6 12.10 -9.73 -15.59
C THR A 6 13.05 -9.84 -14.41
N VAL A 7 13.59 -11.05 -14.17
CA VAL A 7 14.56 -11.32 -13.09
C VAL A 7 15.82 -10.48 -13.24
N ASP A 8 16.31 -10.33 -14.47
CA ASP A 8 17.53 -9.60 -14.75
C ASP A 8 17.34 -8.10 -14.53
N ILE A 9 18.26 -7.50 -13.79
CA ILE A 9 18.39 -6.04 -13.72
C ILE A 9 19.18 -5.62 -14.96
N PRO A 10 18.59 -4.82 -15.88
CA PRO A 10 19.31 -4.40 -17.09
C PRO A 10 20.60 -3.67 -16.70
N ASP A 11 21.70 -4.09 -17.33
CA ASP A 11 23.04 -3.55 -17.22
C ASP A 11 23.15 -2.11 -17.77
N ASP A 12 22.24 -1.74 -18.67
CA ASP A 12 22.04 -0.36 -19.11
C ASP A 12 20.70 0.18 -18.57
N ALA A 13 20.72 0.75 -17.37
CA ALA A 13 19.62 1.57 -16.85
C ALA A 13 19.54 2.93 -17.59
N ALA A 14 19.60 2.91 -18.93
CA ALA A 14 19.58 4.04 -19.82
C ALA A 14 18.37 4.94 -19.50
N GLY A 15 18.63 6.05 -18.80
CA GLY A 15 17.61 7.07 -18.50
C GLY A 15 16.86 6.91 -17.16
N GLY A 16 17.30 6.04 -16.25
CA GLY A 16 16.79 6.00 -14.89
C GLY A 16 15.50 5.17 -14.69
N ILE A 17 15.17 4.28 -15.64
CA ILE A 17 14.17 3.24 -15.40
C ILE A 17 14.90 2.04 -14.80
N TRP A 18 14.71 1.82 -13.50
CA TRP A 18 15.23 0.65 -12.83
C TRP A 18 14.25 -0.51 -13.10
N GLY A 19 14.72 -1.54 -13.80
CA GLY A 19 13.99 -2.79 -14.03
C GLY A 19 14.17 -3.77 -12.87
N GLY A 20 13.87 -5.05 -13.12
CA GLY A 20 14.02 -6.13 -12.15
C GLY A 20 12.69 -6.69 -11.63
N LEU A 21 12.75 -7.91 -11.11
CA LEU A 21 11.58 -8.63 -10.65
C LEU A 21 11.04 -7.99 -9.37
N LEU A 22 9.81 -7.50 -9.43
CA LEU A 22 8.96 -7.21 -8.29
C LEU A 22 8.11 -8.45 -8.00
N PRO A 23 8.42 -9.22 -6.94
CA PRO A 23 7.65 -10.43 -6.62
C PRO A 23 6.21 -10.07 -6.27
N ALA A 24 5.28 -10.96 -6.64
CA ALA A 24 3.90 -10.81 -6.23
C ALA A 24 3.77 -10.78 -4.70
N TYR A 25 2.93 -9.89 -4.20
CA TYR A 25 2.64 -9.77 -2.78
C TYR A 25 1.15 -9.54 -2.54
N THR A 26 0.69 -9.98 -1.37
CA THR A 26 -0.66 -9.72 -0.88
C THR A 26 -0.59 -8.74 0.28
N LEU A 27 -1.49 -7.77 0.28
CA LEU A 27 -1.78 -6.90 1.41
C LEU A 27 -3.19 -7.21 1.91
N LEU A 28 -3.37 -7.17 3.23
CA LEU A 28 -4.64 -7.41 3.88
C LEU A 28 -5.05 -6.16 4.65
N ASP A 29 -6.23 -5.64 4.38
CA ASP A 29 -6.79 -4.48 5.06
C ASP A 29 -8.08 -4.89 5.79
N VAL A 30 -8.29 -4.33 6.98
CA VAL A 30 -9.48 -4.58 7.80
C VAL A 30 -10.16 -3.27 8.11
N ASN A 31 -11.45 -3.18 7.82
CA ASN A 31 -12.27 -2.02 8.11
C ASN A 31 -13.45 -2.46 8.99
N ALA A 32 -13.71 -1.70 10.04
CA ALA A 32 -14.85 -1.90 10.93
C ALA A 32 -15.59 -0.58 11.11
N SER A 33 -16.92 -0.64 11.17
CA SER A 33 -17.72 0.54 11.47
C SER A 33 -18.95 0.17 12.28
N TYR A 34 -19.27 1.03 13.25
CA TYR A 34 -20.35 0.82 14.20
C TYR A 34 -21.21 2.08 14.33
N THR A 35 -22.51 1.91 14.13
CA THR A 35 -23.50 2.98 14.32
C THR A 35 -23.89 3.02 15.78
N VAL A 36 -23.44 4.05 16.51
CA VAL A 36 -23.71 4.19 17.95
C VAL A 36 -25.15 4.65 18.17
N ASN A 37 -25.63 5.59 17.35
CA ASN A 37 -27.01 6.05 17.36
C ASN A 37 -27.38 6.62 15.97
N LYS A 38 -28.60 7.15 15.82
CA LYS A 38 -29.10 7.69 14.54
C LYS A 38 -28.25 8.83 13.97
N ASN A 39 -27.46 9.49 14.82
CA ASN A 39 -26.71 10.69 14.50
C ASN A 39 -25.19 10.47 14.54
N MET A 40 -24.70 9.32 15.00
CA MET A 40 -23.28 9.09 15.25
C MET A 40 -22.83 7.69 14.83
N LYS A 41 -21.78 7.65 14.01
CA LYS A 41 -21.12 6.43 13.55
C LYS A 41 -19.62 6.52 13.83
N VAL A 42 -19.05 5.49 14.44
CA VAL A 42 -17.61 5.34 14.65
C VAL A 42 -17.08 4.34 13.63
N PHE A 43 -15.90 4.59 13.08
CA PHE A 43 -15.25 3.67 12.16
C PHE A 43 -13.75 3.60 12.44
N GLY A 44 -13.16 2.48 12.08
CA GLY A 44 -11.72 2.27 12.14
C GLY A 44 -11.26 1.39 11.00
N ALA A 45 -10.02 1.61 10.58
CA ALA A 45 -9.35 0.85 9.54
C ALA A 45 -7.93 0.49 9.99
N ILE A 46 -7.48 -0.71 9.61
CA ILE A 46 -6.10 -1.14 9.68
C ILE A 46 -5.68 -1.47 8.26
N LYS A 47 -4.69 -0.74 7.74
CA LYS A 47 -4.10 -1.00 6.43
C LYS A 47 -2.81 -1.78 6.61
N ASN A 48 -2.54 -2.71 5.70
CA ASN A 48 -1.37 -3.60 5.78
C ASN A 48 -1.32 -4.35 7.13
N LEU A 49 -2.40 -5.08 7.44
CA LEU A 49 -2.60 -5.81 8.70
C LEU A 49 -1.45 -6.78 9.00
N THR A 50 -0.80 -7.32 7.98
CA THR A 50 0.33 -8.26 8.14
C THR A 50 1.69 -7.56 8.30
N ASP A 51 1.72 -6.22 8.30
CA ASP A 51 2.96 -5.41 8.31
C ASP A 51 3.98 -5.86 7.26
N LYS A 52 3.51 -6.05 6.04
CA LYS A 52 4.36 -6.44 4.93
C LYS A 52 5.18 -5.23 4.48
N ARG A 53 6.50 -5.40 4.36
CA ARG A 53 7.37 -4.46 3.65
C ARG A 53 7.38 -4.83 2.18
N TYR A 54 7.09 -3.86 1.32
CA TYR A 54 6.97 -4.10 -0.11
C TYR A 54 7.42 -2.87 -0.90
N ILE A 55 7.76 -3.11 -2.16
CA ILE A 55 8.15 -2.08 -3.11
C ILE A 55 6.94 -1.81 -4.01
N THR A 56 6.58 -0.54 -4.18
CA THR A 56 5.47 -0.11 -5.06
C THR A 56 5.94 0.23 -6.46
N GLY A 57 7.24 0.48 -6.62
CA GLY A 57 7.84 0.71 -7.93
C GLY A 57 9.34 0.96 -7.86
N MET A 58 9.97 0.85 -9.02
CA MET A 58 11.40 1.09 -9.22
C MET A 58 11.57 2.08 -10.38
N ARG A 59 11.32 3.38 -10.17
CA ARG A 59 11.51 4.40 -11.22
C ARG A 59 12.40 5.49 -10.64
N GLN A 60 13.63 5.59 -11.12
CA GLN A 60 14.64 6.51 -10.58
C GLN A 60 14.92 6.32 -9.07
N GLY A 61 14.80 5.08 -8.57
CA GLY A 61 14.93 4.72 -7.16
C GLY A 61 13.89 3.69 -6.72
N ILE A 62 13.97 3.24 -5.47
CA ILE A 62 13.02 2.30 -4.86
C ILE A 62 11.91 3.11 -4.16
N TYR A 63 10.67 2.91 -4.58
CA TYR A 63 9.51 3.40 -3.86
C TYR A 63 9.02 2.34 -2.88
N VAL A 64 9.08 2.67 -1.60
CA VAL A 64 8.63 1.78 -0.54
C VAL A 64 7.14 1.98 -0.32
N GLY A 65 6.39 0.88 -0.25
CA GLY A 65 4.99 0.90 0.12
C GLY A 65 4.80 1.31 1.59
N PRO A 66 3.67 1.93 1.94
CA PRO A 66 3.39 2.29 3.33
C PRO A 66 3.42 1.08 4.27
N GLU A 67 4.00 1.28 5.45
CA GLU A 67 3.94 0.35 6.57
C GLU A 67 2.51 0.22 7.12
N ARG A 68 2.32 -0.66 8.10
CA ARG A 68 1.04 -0.79 8.78
C ARG A 68 0.58 0.56 9.32
N SER A 69 -0.67 0.92 9.01
CA SER A 69 -1.28 2.17 9.50
C SER A 69 -2.67 1.93 10.06
N PHE A 70 -3.05 2.81 10.98
CA PHE A 70 -4.31 2.76 11.72
C PHE A 70 -5.07 4.07 11.48
N GLU A 71 -6.35 3.95 11.20
CA GLU A 71 -7.26 5.07 11.03
C GLU A 71 -8.45 4.87 11.98
N ILE A 72 -8.87 5.94 12.63
CA ILE A 72 -10.07 5.96 13.47
C ILE A 72 -10.80 7.28 13.24
N GLY A 73 -12.11 7.21 13.12
CA GLY A 73 -12.92 8.38 12.84
C GLY A 73 -14.34 8.28 13.39
N VAL A 74 -14.96 9.46 13.51
CA VAL A 74 -16.35 9.62 13.95
C VAL A 74 -17.08 10.46 12.91
N ASN A 75 -18.22 9.97 12.45
CA ASN A 75 -19.15 10.69 11.61
C ASN A 75 -20.35 11.11 12.46
N TYR A 76 -20.63 12.42 12.50
CA TYR A 76 -21.78 12.98 13.20
C TYR A 76 -22.70 13.69 12.19
N ARG A 77 -24.01 13.47 12.31
CA ARG A 77 -25.04 14.06 11.45
C ARG A 77 -26.09 14.79 12.29
N PHE A 78 -26.33 16.05 11.93
CA PHE A 78 -27.31 16.95 12.55
C PHE A 78 -28.68 16.81 11.88
#